data_AF-A0A5C0NTJ8-F1
#
_entry.id   AF-A0A5C0NTJ8-F1
#
_cell.length_a   1.000
_cell.length_b   1.000
_cell.length_c   1.000
_cell.angle_alpha   90.00
_cell.angle_beta   90.00
_cell.angle_gamma   90.00
#
_symmetry.space_group_name_H-M   'P 1'
#
loop_
_entity.id
_entity.type
_entity.pdbx_description
1 polymer ?
#
loop_
_entity_poly.entity_id
_entity_poly.type
_entity_poly.pdbx_seq_one_letter_code
_entity_poly.pdbx_strand_id
1 'polypeptide(L)'
;LGLSYAMANTGIALFIILLTFVSIFSLYSVHLLLKTANEGGSLLYEQLGHKAFGMVGKLTASGSITMQNIGAMSSYLFIVKYELPLVIQALMNIEDTNGLWYLNGDYLVLLVSLVL
;
A
#
# COMPACT_ATOMS: atom_id res chain seq x y z
N LEU A 1 9.85 -1.68 5.39
CA LEU A 1 10.00 -3.08 4.93
C LEU A 1 10.31 -3.21 3.45
N GLY A 2 9.40 -2.84 2.54
CA GLY A 2 9.63 -3.05 1.09
C GLY A 2 10.86 -2.31 0.54
N LEU A 3 11.06 -1.05 0.92
CA LEU A 3 12.19 -0.23 0.44
C LEU A 3 13.55 -0.72 0.96
N SER A 4 13.66 -1.06 2.24
CA SER A 4 14.89 -1.60 2.83
C SER A 4 15.23 -2.98 2.25
N TYR A 5 14.21 -3.82 2.01
CA TYR A 5 14.38 -5.10 1.31
C TYR A 5 14.85 -4.90 -0.14
N ALA A 6 14.26 -3.97 -0.88
CA ALA A 6 14.67 -3.68 -2.25
C ALA A 6 16.12 -3.16 -2.31
N MET A 7 16.51 -2.27 -1.40
CA MET A 7 17.88 -1.77 -1.30
C MET A 7 18.88 -2.88 -0.98
N ALA A 8 18.55 -3.77 -0.03
CA ALA A 8 19.42 -4.88 0.37
C ALA A 8 19.67 -5.87 -0.78
N ASN A 9 18.67 -6.12 -1.63
CA ASN A 9 18.78 -7.09 -2.72
C ASN A 9 19.34 -6.52 -4.04
N THR A 10 19.20 -5.22 -4.28
CA THR A 10 19.65 -4.59 -5.54
C THR A 10 20.99 -3.85 -5.42
N GLY A 11 21.39 -3.50 -4.20
CA GLY A 11 22.56 -2.67 -3.95
C GLY A 11 22.28 -1.16 -4.14
N ILE A 12 23.10 -0.32 -3.50
CA ILE A 12 22.81 1.12 -3.36
C ILE A 12 22.70 1.86 -4.71
N ALA A 13 23.58 1.54 -5.67
CA ALA A 13 23.63 2.22 -6.96
C ALA A 13 22.40 1.90 -7.83
N LEU A 14 22.04 0.62 -7.95
CA LEU A 14 20.85 0.20 -8.68
C LEU A 14 19.55 0.66 -7.99
N PHE A 15 19.52 0.65 -6.66
CA PHE A 15 18.36 1.14 -5.91
C PHE A 15 18.04 2.61 -6.24
N ILE A 16 19.06 3.48 -6.28
CA ILE A 16 18.89 4.91 -6.63
C ILE A 16 18.40 5.06 -8.08
N ILE A 17 18.96 4.30 -9.02
CA ILE A 17 18.53 4.32 -10.42
C ILE A 17 17.05 3.90 -10.51
N LEU A 18 16.69 2.79 -9.85
CA LEU A 18 15.32 2.26 -9.84
C LEU A 18 14.34 3.29 -9.25
N LEU A 19 14.68 3.91 -8.12
CA LEU A 19 13.85 4.95 -7.51
C LEU A 19 13.68 6.16 -8.43
N THR A 20 14.73 6.54 -9.16
CA THR A 20 14.65 7.65 -10.12
C THR A 20 13.66 7.34 -11.25
N PHE A 21 13.73 6.13 -11.82
CA PHE A 21 12.75 5.68 -12.82
C PHE A 21 11.33 5.66 -12.28
N VAL A 22 11.10 5.02 -11.12
CA VAL A 22 9.78 4.94 -10.48
C VAL A 22 9.22 6.34 -10.21
N SER A 23 10.06 7.27 -9.75
CA SER A 23 9.68 8.66 -9.51
C SER A 23 9.23 9.37 -10.79
N ILE A 24 10.00 9.26 -11.88
CA ILE A 24 9.65 9.86 -13.17
C ILE A 24 8.34 9.29 -13.71
N PHE A 25 8.16 7.96 -13.67
CA PHE A 25 6.93 7.31 -14.11
C PHE A 25 5.72 7.70 -13.25
N SER A 26 5.91 7.82 -11.93
CA SER A 26 4.85 8.24 -11.01
C SER A 26 4.40 9.68 -11.28
N LEU A 27 5.35 10.61 -11.41
CA LEU A 27 5.06 12.01 -11.74
C LEU A 27 4.35 12.14 -13.09
N TYR A 28 4.80 11.41 -14.11
CA TYR A 28 4.17 11.42 -15.41
C TYR A 28 2.74 10.85 -15.37
N SER A 29 2.52 9.78 -14.61
CA SER A 29 1.19 9.17 -14.44
C SER A 29 0.20 10.15 -13.79
N VAL A 30 0.64 10.87 -12.74
CA VAL A 30 -0.19 11.89 -12.08
C VAL A 30 -0.49 13.05 -13.03
N HIS A 31 0.49 13.52 -13.79
CA HIS A 31 0.28 14.58 -14.77
C HIS A 31 -0.76 14.18 -15.84
N LEU A 32 -0.62 12.97 -16.40
CA LEU A 32 -1.56 12.46 -17.40
C LEU A 32 -2.96 12.28 -16.82
N LEU A 33 -3.08 11.78 -15.59
CA LEU A 33 -4.35 11.64 -14.88
C LEU A 33 -5.04 13.00 -14.71
N LEU A 34 -4.32 14.03 -14.27
CA LEU A 34 -4.87 15.38 -14.12
C LEU A 34 -5.28 15.99 -15.47
N LYS A 35 -4.48 15.80 -16.51
CA LYS A 35 -4.83 16.24 -17.87
C LYS A 35 -6.11 15.55 -18.35
N THR A 36 -6.22 14.24 -18.13
CA THR A 36 -7.40 13.45 -18.51
C THR A 36 -8.63 13.84 -17.68
N ALA A 37 -8.47 14.15 -16.38
CA ALA A 37 -9.53 14.67 -15.52
C ALA A 37 -10.07 16.02 -16.01
N ASN A 38 -9.17 16.91 -16.45
CA ASN A 38 -9.55 18.21 -17.00
C ASN A 38 -10.29 18.08 -18.34
N GLU A 39 -9.78 17.25 -19.26
CA GLU A 39 -10.44 16.98 -20.56
C GLU A 39 -11.75 16.19 -20.39
N GLY A 40 -11.77 15.24 -19.45
CA GLY A 40 -12.90 14.38 -19.12
C GLY A 40 -13.96 15.07 -18.26
N GLY A 41 -13.73 16.29 -17.77
CA GLY A 41 -14.69 17.08 -16.98
C GLY A 41 -15.22 16.35 -15.74
N SER A 42 -14.43 15.44 -15.16
CA SER A 42 -14.78 14.69 -13.94
C SER A 42 -13.51 14.29 -13.20
N LEU A 43 -13.59 14.29 -11.88
CA LEU A 43 -12.51 13.87 -10.97
C LEU A 43 -12.62 12.38 -10.58
N LEU A 44 -13.71 11.70 -10.95
CA LEU A 44 -13.97 10.31 -10.56
C LEU A 44 -13.36 9.35 -11.60
N TYR A 45 -12.45 8.47 -11.15
CA TYR A 45 -11.79 7.46 -12.00
C TYR A 45 -12.77 6.61 -12.82
N GLU A 46 -13.90 6.23 -12.22
CA GLU A 46 -14.95 5.47 -12.89
C GLU A 46 -15.62 6.25 -14.03
N GLN A 47 -15.87 7.54 -13.83
CA GLN A 47 -16.50 8.40 -14.84
C GLN A 47 -15.53 8.75 -15.96
N LEU A 48 -14.26 8.93 -15.62
CA LEU A 48 -13.14 9.04 -16.55
C LEU A 48 -13.02 7.79 -17.43
N GLY A 49 -13.00 6.60 -16.81
CA GLY A 49 -13.00 5.33 -17.53
C GLY A 49 -14.26 5.14 -18.37
N HIS A 50 -15.42 5.59 -17.88
CA HIS A 50 -16.68 5.54 -18.61
C HIS A 50 -16.67 6.42 -19.87
N LYS A 51 -16.14 7.64 -19.77
CA LYS A 51 -16.04 8.54 -20.91
C LYS A 51 -15.01 8.07 -21.94
N ALA A 52 -13.93 7.43 -21.51
CA ALA A 52 -12.89 6.95 -22.42
C ALA A 52 -13.25 5.62 -23.12
N PHE A 53 -13.81 4.65 -22.40
CA PHE A 53 -14.02 3.28 -22.89
C PHE A 53 -15.44 2.72 -22.64
N GLY A 54 -16.40 3.58 -22.28
CA GLY A 54 -17.78 3.17 -22.01
C GLY A 54 -17.93 2.33 -20.74
N MET A 55 -18.91 1.42 -20.71
CA MET A 55 -19.23 0.66 -19.50
C MET A 55 -18.08 -0.26 -19.04
N VAL A 56 -17.30 -0.80 -19.98
CA VAL A 56 -16.13 -1.65 -19.67
C VAL A 56 -15.06 -0.85 -18.93
N GLY A 57 -14.76 0.38 -19.39
CA GLY A 57 -13.80 1.25 -18.72
C GLY A 57 -14.17 1.62 -17.28
N LYS A 58 -15.46 1.84 -17.04
CA LYS A 58 -15.99 2.09 -15.68
C LYS A 58 -15.72 0.90 -14.76
N LEU A 59 -16.07 -0.30 -15.21
CA LEU A 59 -15.92 -1.53 -14.42
C LEU A 59 -14.45 -1.87 -14.18
N THR A 60 -13.59 -1.72 -15.18
CA THR A 60 -12.15 -1.96 -15.02
C THR A 60 -11.53 -0.98 -14.02
N ALA A 61 -11.85 0.32 -14.11
CA ALA A 61 -11.35 1.32 -13.16
C ALA A 61 -11.81 1.02 -11.72
N SER A 62 -13.10 0.72 -11.54
CA SER A 62 -13.66 0.35 -10.23
C SER A 62 -13.03 -0.94 -9.67
N GLY A 63 -12.88 -1.96 -10.51
CA GLY A 63 -12.25 -3.22 -10.17
C GLY A 63 -10.79 -3.07 -9.76
N SER A 64 -10.00 -2.30 -10.53
CA SER A 64 -8.60 -2.02 -10.22
C SER A 64 -8.44 -1.25 -8.89
N ILE A 65 -9.33 -0.30 -8.59
CA ILE A 65 -9.30 0.44 -7.31
C ILE A 65 -9.64 -0.51 -6.15
N THR A 66 -10.67 -1.35 -6.32
CA THR A 66 -11.10 -2.31 -5.29
C THR A 66 -9.99 -3.31 -4.97
N MET A 67 -9.33 -3.86 -5.99
CA MET A 67 -8.22 -4.79 -5.82
C MET A 67 -7.02 -4.12 -5.12
N GLN A 68 -6.68 -2.87 -5.47
CA GLN A 68 -5.63 -2.11 -4.79
C GLN A 68 -5.96 -1.84 -3.33
N ASN A 69 -7.20 -1.46 -3.02
CA ASN A 69 -7.62 -1.20 -1.63
C ASN A 69 -7.59 -2.47 -0.77
N ILE A 70 -8.04 -3.61 -1.30
CA ILE A 70 -7.95 -4.90 -0.59
C ILE A 70 -6.48 -5.28 -0.36
N GLY A 71 -5.62 -5.12 -1.37
CA GLY A 71 -4.18 -5.36 -1.25
C GLY A 71 -3.51 -4.48 -0.21
N ALA A 72 -3.86 -3.19 -0.17
CA ALA A 72 -3.31 -2.24 0.80
C ALA A 72 -3.76 -2.59 2.23
N MET A 73 -5.05 -2.83 2.45
CA MET A 73 -5.59 -3.17 3.77
C MET A 73 -5.04 -4.51 4.30
N SER A 74 -4.95 -5.54 3.45
CA SER A 74 -4.34 -6.81 3.82
C SER A 74 -2.85 -6.65 4.15
N SER A 75 -2.11 -5.80 3.42
CA SER A 75 -0.72 -5.48 3.72
C SER A 75 -0.57 -4.78 5.06
N TYR A 76 -1.49 -3.88 5.43
CA TYR A 76 -1.48 -3.24 6.75
C TYR A 76 -1.70 -4.24 7.88
N LEU A 77 -2.69 -5.12 7.76
CA LEU A 77 -2.93 -6.17 8.76
C LEU A 77 -1.75 -7.14 8.87
N PHE A 78 -1.08 -7.45 7.75
CA PHE A 78 0.14 -8.25 7.75
C PHE A 78 1.26 -7.55 8.55
N ILE A 79 1.51 -6.26 8.31
CA ILE A 79 2.50 -5.50 9.06
C ILE A 79 2.16 -5.48 10.56
N VAL A 80 0.89 -5.26 10.93
CA VAL A 80 0.44 -5.30 12.33
C VAL A 80 0.71 -6.67 12.97
N LYS A 81 0.44 -7.76 12.25
CA LYS A 81 0.63 -9.11 12.76
C LYS A 81 2.09 -9.43 13.09
N TYR A 82 3.01 -9.05 12.20
CA TYR A 82 4.40 -9.54 12.25
C TYR A 82 5.39 -8.52 12.82
N GLU A 83 5.19 -7.23 12.56
CA GLU A 83 6.18 -6.20 12.91
C GLU A 83 5.84 -5.50 14.22
N LEU A 84 4.55 -5.27 14.50
CA LEU A 84 4.13 -4.53 15.69
C LEU A 84 4.55 -5.24 17.00
N PRO A 85 4.45 -6.58 17.14
CA PRO A 85 4.97 -7.28 18.31
C PRO A 85 6.49 -7.09 18.51
N LEU A 86 7.26 -7.16 17.41
CA LEU A 86 8.71 -6.99 17.44
C LEU A 86 9.10 -5.58 17.85
N VAL A 87 8.38 -4.56 17.37
CA VAL A 87 8.59 -3.16 17.76
C VAL A 87 8.28 -2.97 19.25
N ILE A 88 7.19 -3.54 19.76
CA ILE A 88 6.84 -3.45 21.19
C ILE A 88 7.90 -4.14 22.05
N GLN A 89 8.36 -5.34 21.65
CA GLN A 89 9.40 -6.06 22.37
C GLN A 89 10.71 -5.27 22.43
N ALA A 90 11.13 -4.68 21.31
CA ALA A 90 12.32 -3.86 21.24
C ALA A 90 12.22 -2.57 22.08
N LEU A 91 11.04 -1.93 22.12
CA LEU A 91 10.82 -0.71 22.92
C LEU A 91 10.77 -0.99 24.42
N MET A 92 10.18 -2.12 24.84
CA MET A 92 10.01 -2.47 26.26
C MET A 92 11.18 -3.29 26.83
N ASN A 93 12.17 -3.67 26.00
CA ASN A 93 13.33 -4.49 26.37
C ASN A 93 12.95 -5.77 27.14
N ILE A 94 11.88 -6.44 26.70
CA ILE A 94 11.32 -7.64 27.35
C ILE A 94 12.01 -8.88 26.77
N GLU A 95 12.83 -9.56 27.58
CA GLU A 95 13.49 -10.83 27.22
C GLU A 95 12.53 -12.04 27.30
N ASP A 96 11.47 -11.95 28.10
CA ASP A 96 10.53 -13.05 28.35
C ASP A 96 9.22 -12.92 27.56
N THR A 97 9.07 -13.75 26.53
CA THR A 97 7.88 -13.83 25.65
C THR A 97 6.72 -14.65 26.24
N ASN A 98 6.75 -14.97 27.54
CA ASN A 98 5.85 -15.95 28.14
C ASN A 98 4.43 -15.37 28.34
N GLY A 99 3.56 -15.54 27.34
CA GLY A 99 2.10 -15.47 27.48
C GLY A 99 1.46 -14.08 27.42
N LEU A 100 2.19 -13.04 26.99
CA LEU A 100 1.66 -11.68 26.91
C LEU A 100 0.78 -11.50 25.67
N TRP A 101 -0.50 -11.16 25.89
CA TRP A 101 -1.50 -11.00 24.84
C TRP A 101 -1.11 -9.94 23.78
N TYR A 102 -0.38 -8.90 24.19
CA TYR A 102 0.04 -7.80 23.31
C TYR A 102 1.27 -8.13 22.45
N LEU A 103 1.96 -9.24 22.72
CA LEU A 103 3.04 -9.76 21.88
C LEU A 103 2.54 -10.82 20.88
N ASN A 104 1.26 -11.21 20.96
CA ASN A 104 0.67 -12.16 20.04
C ASN A 104 0.03 -11.42 18.85
N GLY A 105 0.64 -11.57 17.68
CA GLY A 105 0.21 -10.95 16.44
C GLY A 105 -1.25 -11.24 16.05
N ASP A 106 -1.80 -12.40 16.39
CA ASP A 106 -3.19 -12.75 16.05
C ASP A 106 -4.20 -11.94 16.89
N TYR A 107 -3.93 -11.74 18.18
CA TYR A 107 -4.77 -10.87 19.03
C TYR A 107 -4.66 -9.40 18.62
N LEU A 108 -3.48 -8.96 18.20
CA LEU A 108 -3.25 -7.60 17.70
C LEU A 108 -4.01 -7.32 16.41
N VAL A 109 -4.00 -8.26 15.46
CA VAL A 109 -4.80 -8.16 14.24
C VAL A 109 -6.29 -8.09 14.57
N LEU A 110 -6.79 -8.98 15.44
CA LEU A 110 -8.20 -8.97 15.85
C LEU A 110 -8.59 -7.64 16.51
N LEU A 111 -7.73 -7.09 17.37
CA LEU A 111 -7.96 -5.80 18.00
C LEU A 111 -8.02 -4.68 16.96
N VAL A 112 -7.01 -4.58 16.07
CA VAL A 112 -6.97 -3.53 15.04
C VAL A 112 -8.14 -3.66 14.07
N SER A 113 -8.56 -4.88 13.71
CA SER A 113 -9.73 -5.12 12.87
C SER A 113 -11.07 -4.84 13.55
N LEU A 114 -11.18 -4.92 14.88
CA LEU A 114 -12.40 -4.62 15.64
C LEU A 114 -12.54 -3.13 15.97
N VAL A 115 -11.43 -2.40 16.07
CA VAL A 115 -11.40 -0.97 16.41
C VAL A 115 -11.63 -0.08 15.17
N LEU A 116 -11.29 -0.58 13.98
CA LEU A 116 -11.54 0.08 12.67
C LEU A 116 -12.97 -0.15 12.17
#